data_AF-A0A7C3QDH1-F1
#
_entry.id   AF-A0A7C3QDH1-F1
#
_cell.length_a   1.000
_cell.length_b   1.000
_cell.length_c   1.000
_cell.angle_alpha   90.00
_cell.angle_beta   90.00
_cell.angle_gamma   90.00
#
_symmetry.space_group_name_H-M   'P 1'
#
loop_
_entity.id
_entity.type
_entity.pdbx_description
1 polymer ?
#
loop_
_entity_poly.entity_id
_entity_poly.type
_entity_poly.pdbx_seq_one_letter_code
_entity_poly.pdbx_strand_id
1 'polypeptide(L)' 'MHNDEGIASWNKGDYRSALMHFSEASKIAPSGESHFNEAISLDKLGRHGEASMHFRMAKKHANGNEKILNSRILNAHL' A
#
# COMPACT_ATOMS: atom_id res chain seq x y z
N MET A 1 7.46 -4.33 13.62
CA MET A 1 7.14 -2.89 13.70
C MET A 1 7.26 -2.21 12.33
N HIS A 2 6.99 -2.93 11.23
CA HIS A 2 7.23 -2.34 9.91
C HIS A 2 6.08 -1.46 9.40
N ASN A 3 4.82 -1.72 9.78
CA ASN A 3 3.73 -0.84 9.36
C ASN A 3 3.89 0.57 9.94
N ASP A 4 4.19 0.69 11.24
CA ASP A 4 4.35 1.98 11.91
C ASP A 4 5.59 2.74 11.40
N GLU A 5 6.71 2.05 11.17
CA GLU A 5 7.91 2.62 10.54
C GLU A 5 7.63 3.10 9.11
N GLY A 6 6.82 2.34 8.36
CA GLY A 6 6.37 2.71 7.02
C GLY A 6 5.50 3.96 7.04
N ILE A 7 4.54 4.04 7.96
CA ILE A 7 3.68 5.21 8.17
C ILE A 7 4.52 6.43 8.56
N ALA A 8 5.49 6.26 9.47
CA ALA A 8 6.38 7.33 9.88
C ALA A 8 7.23 7.86 8.71
N SER A 9 7.74 6.97 7.85
CA SER A 9 8.51 7.33 6.65
C SER A 9 7.64 8.02 5.61
N TRP A 10 6.42 7.51 5.40
CA TRP A 10 5.42 8.10 4.50
C TRP A 10 5.08 9.54 4.90
N ASN A 11 4.84 9.78 6.19
CA ASN A 11 4.52 11.10 6.72
C ASN A 11 5.67 12.11 6.56
N LYS A 12 6.92 11.62 6.45
CA LYS A 12 8.10 12.44 6.14
C LYS A 12 8.31 12.68 4.64
N GLY A 13 7.48 12.07 3.78
CA GLY A 13 7.65 12.08 2.32
C GLY A 13 8.74 11.14 1.81
N ASP A 14 9.34 10.31 2.67
CA ASP A 14 10.31 9.30 2.27
C ASP A 14 9.58 8.04 1.80
N TYR A 15 9.07 8.12 0.57
CA TYR A 15 8.30 7.04 -0.04
C TYR A 15 9.14 5.78 -0.32
N ARG A 16 10.47 5.93 -0.44
CA ARG A 16 11.37 4.79 -0.67
C ARG A 16 11.54 3.97 0.60
N SER A 17 11.76 4.62 1.75
CA SER A 17 11.80 3.92 3.03
C SER A 17 10.42 3.41 3.42
N ALA A 18 9.34 4.17 3.16
CA ALA A 18 7.98 3.70 3.37
C ALA A 18 7.70 2.41 2.59
N LEU A 19 8.07 2.35 1.31
CA LEU A 19 7.94 1.16 0.49
C LEU A 19 8.69 -0.03 1.08
N MET A 20 9.94 0.15 1.51
CA MET A 20 10.74 -0.93 2.12
C MET A 20 10.04 -1.52 3.34
N HIS A 21 9.56 -0.66 4.24
CA HIS A 21 8.85 -1.09 5.44
C HIS A 21 7.50 -1.74 5.13
N PHE A 22 6.71 -1.18 4.21
CA PHE A 22 5.42 -1.77 3.84
C PHE A 22 5.57 -3.09 3.09
N SER A 23 6.61 -3.25 2.27
CA SER A 23 6.91 -4.53 1.60
C SER A 23 7.29 -5.62 2.59
N GLU A 24 8.00 -5.27 3.66
CA GLU A 24 8.29 -6.24 4.73
C GLU A 24 7.02 -6.57 5.54
N ALA A 25 6.18 -5.56 5.83
CA ALA A 25 4.90 -5.78 6.47
C ALA A 25 3.98 -6.70 5.65
N SER A 26 3.93 -6.54 4.32
CA SER A 26 3.11 -7.35 3.42
C SER A 26 3.58 -8.80 3.30
N LYS A 27 4.89 -9.07 3.47
CA LYS A 27 5.43 -10.44 3.54
C LYS A 27 5.10 -11.16 4.85
N ILE A 28 5.15 -10.44 5.98
CA ILE A 28 4.94 -11.03 7.31
C ILE A 28 3.45 -11.32 7.55
N ALA A 29 2.60 -10.34 7.27
CA ALA A 29 1.16 -10.42 7.53
C ALA A 29 0.38 -9.77 6.37
N PRO A 30 0.21 -10.49 5.24
CA PRO A 30 -0.50 -9.96 4.10
C PRO A 30 -1.96 -9.66 4.45
N SER A 31 -2.36 -8.41 4.23
CA SER A 31 -3.73 -7.92 4.42
C SER A 31 -4.08 -6.90 3.34
N GLY A 32 -5.35 -6.52 3.26
CA GLY A 32 -5.77 -5.42 2.38
C GLY A 32 -4.99 -4.13 2.67
N GLU A 33 -4.74 -3.84 3.94
CA GLU A 33 -4.04 -2.64 4.38
C GLU A 33 -2.55 -2.67 4.01
N SER A 34 -1.86 -3.79 4.23
CA SER A 34 -0.43 -3.89 3.89
C SER A 34 -0.20 -3.73 2.38
N HIS A 35 -1.04 -4.37 1.56
CA HIS A 35 -0.99 -4.18 0.11
C HIS A 35 -1.35 -2.76 -0.31
N PHE A 36 -2.31 -2.12 0.38
CA PHE A 36 -2.67 -0.73 0.10
C PHE A 36 -1.50 0.22 0.37
N ASN A 37 -0.84 0.08 1.52
CA ASN A 37 0.28 0.92 1.94
C ASN A 37 1.51 0.75 1.01
N GLU A 38 1.77 -0.47 0.56
CA GLU A 38 2.79 -0.74 -0.45
C GLU A 38 2.43 -0.10 -1.80
N ALA A 39 1.17 -0.22 -2.23
CA ALA A 39 0.70 0.34 -3.50
C ALA A 39 0.80 1.87 -3.57
N ILE A 40 0.38 2.58 -2.51
CA ILE A 40 0.48 4.05 -2.48
C ILE A 40 1.94 4.52 -2.51
N SER A 41 2.87 3.76 -1.93
CA SER A 41 4.30 4.07 -1.97
C SER A 41 4.89 3.84 -3.35
N LEU A 42 4.49 2.77 -4.03
CA LEU A 42 4.85 2.51 -5.43
C LEU A 42 4.32 3.61 -6.36
N ASP A 43 3.07 4.04 -6.18
CA ASP A 43 2.47 5.12 -6.98
C ASP A 43 3.24 6.44 -6.83
N LYS A 44 3.57 6.83 -5.59
CA LYS A 44 4.38 8.04 -5.33
C LYS A 44 5.77 8.00 -5.94
N LEU A 45 6.32 6.80 -6.15
CA LEU A 45 7.61 6.59 -6.80
C LEU A 45 7.50 6.46 -8.33
N GLY A 46 6.31 6.63 -8.92
CA GLY A 46 6.06 6.51 -10.36
C GLY A 46 6.00 5.07 -10.87
N ARG A 47 5.99 4.08 -9.97
CA ARG A 47 5.95 2.64 -10.31
C ARG A 47 4.51 2.16 -10.46
N HIS A 48 3.76 2.81 -11.35
CA HIS A 48 2.30 2.65 -11.45
C HIS A 48 1.84 1.23 -11.79
N GLY A 49 2.60 0.50 -12.61
CA GLY A 49 2.25 -0.90 -12.94
C GLY A 49 2.26 -1.83 -11.73
N GLU A 50 3.27 -1.66 -10.86
CA GLU A 50 3.39 -2.42 -9.62
C GLU A 50 2.36 -1.93 -8.58
N ALA A 51 2.12 -0.63 -8.51
CA ALA A 51 1.05 -0.07 -7.70
C ALA A 51 -0.31 -0.70 -8.05
N SER A 52 -0.66 -0.79 -9.33
CA SER A 52 -1.89 -1.46 -9.78
C SER A 52 -1.97 -2.93 -9.36
N MET A 53 -0.84 -3.67 -9.36
CA MET A 53 -0.82 -5.05 -8.85
C MET A 53 -1.18 -5.10 -7.37
N HIS A 54 -0.53 -4.26 -6.54
CA HIS A 54 -0.79 -4.24 -5.11
C HIS A 54 -2.17 -3.67 -4.77
N PHE A 55 -2.71 -2.72 -5.54
CA PHE A 55 -4.08 -2.23 -5.37
C PHE A 55 -5.14 -3.31 -5.65
N ARG A 56 -4.91 -4.18 -6.64
CA ARG A 56 -5.79 -5.36 -6.87
C ARG A 56 -5.76 -6.30 -5.68
N MET A 57 -4.57 -6.57 -5.13
CA MET A 57 -4.43 -7.40 -3.94
C MET A 57 -5.08 -6.74 -2.72
N ALA A 58 -4.91 -5.44 -2.54
CA ALA A 58 -5.55 -4.67 -1.47
C ALA A 58 -7.07 -4.82 -1.51
N LYS A 59 -7.69 -4.68 -2.69
CA LYS A 59 -9.13 -4.88 -2.89
C LYS A 59 -9.56 -6.32 -2.62
N LYS A 60 -8.80 -7.31 -3.12
CA LYS A 60 -9.07 -8.74 -2.89
C LYS A 60 -9.05 -9.11 -1.40
N HIS A 61 -8.12 -8.52 -0.65
CA HIS A 61 -7.92 -8.77 0.78
C HIS A 61 -8.59 -7.73 1.68
N ALA A 62 -9.47 -6.88 1.14
CA ALA A 62 -10.12 -5.83 1.90
C ALA A 62 -11.08 -6.37 2.97
N ASN A 63 -11.65 -7.56 2.80
CA ASN A 63 -12.57 -8.19 3.76
C ASN A 63 -13.70 -7.26 4.23
N GLY A 64 -14.29 -6.47 3.30
CA GLY A 64 -15.33 -5.50 3.62
C GLY A 64 -14.82 -4.16 4.17
N ASN A 65 -13.51 -3.92 4.24
CA ASN A 65 -12.94 -2.64 4.63
C ASN A 65 -13.27 -1.55 3.60
N GLU A 66 -14.30 -0.77 3.91
CA GLU A 66 -14.83 0.29 3.04
C GLU A 66 -13.79 1.36 2.71
N LYS A 67 -12.82 1.63 3.60
CA LYS A 67 -11.76 2.62 3.33
C LYS A 67 -10.90 2.20 2.15
N ILE A 68 -10.59 0.91 2.05
CA ILE A 68 -9.82 0.35 0.93
C ILE A 68 -10.71 0.32 -0.33
N LEU A 69 -11.93 -0.22 -0.21
CA LEU A 69 -12.84 -0.39 -1.34
C LEU A 69 -13.26 0.93 -1.99
N ASN A 70 -13.43 1.99 -1.21
CA ASN A 70 -13.83 3.32 -1.68
C ASN A 70 -12.64 4.26 -1.93
N SER A 71 -11.41 3.78 -1.79
CA SER A 71 -10.23 4.60 -2.03
C SER A 71 -10.17 5.05 -3.50
N ARG A 72 -10.14 6.37 -3.72
CA ARG A 72 -10.11 6.96 -5.06
C ARG A 72 -8.87 6.55 -5.84
N ILE A 73 -7.71 6.57 -5.19
CA ILE A 73 -6.44 6.21 -5.83
C ILE A 73 -6.42 4.73 -6.22
N LEU A 74 -6.87 3.84 -5.32
CA LEU A 74 -6.98 2.42 -5.63
C LEU A 74 -7.90 2.21 -6.83
N ASN A 75 -9.09 2.81 -6.82
CA ASN A 75 -10.05 2.66 -7.91
C ASN A 75 -9.61 3.31 -9.23
N ALA A 76 -8.71 4.30 -9.20
CA ALA A 76 -8.12 4.87 -10.41
C ALA A 76 -7.07 3.94 -11.07
N HIS A 77 -6.50 3.00 -10.32
CA HIS A 77 -5.52 2.02 -10.80
C HIS A 77 -6.13 0.69 -11.28
N LEU A 78 -7.43 0.49 -11.05
CA LEU A 78 -8.17 -0.73 -11.41
C LEU A 78 -8.85 -0.58 -12.77
#